data_AF-A0A9D5JZP2-F1
#
_entry.id   AF-A0A9D5JZP2-F1
#
_cell.length_a   1.000
_cell.length_b   1.000
_cell.length_c   1.000
_cell.angle_alpha   90.00
_cell.angle_beta   90.00
_cell.angle_gamma   90.00
#
_symmetry.space_group_name_H-M   'P 1'
#
loop_
_entity.id
_entity.type
_entity.pdbx_description
1 polymer ?
#
loop_
_entity_poly.entity_id
_entity_poly.type
_entity_poly.pdbx_seq_one_letter_code
_entity_poly.pdbx_strand_id
1 'polypeptide(L)'
;IEDILRERQYTSYHILSILLDACVDELEVLVADEFGEWNVMQRIRRRIEELFGPQESISRKIQLDRFVRDQLETLRPRFAHRQCQLVTQLAPTAPISIPPDVLAKIIEGLIRNAVENTPDGGKIEVAVRQGEEVPEFEVKDYGIGMTEENQRLIFENYFPSYETLQYASRKPYDFKAGGKGFDLLRMKIFSERYHFKLRMSSRRCGYLSHDKDLCPGKTGQCAYCQTDQDCIHSGGTTMLVQFASVEQIASITDTTQPTPS
;
A
#
# COMPACT_ATOMS: atom_id res chain seq x y z
N ILE A 1 9.32 -23.82 20.63
CA ILE A 1 8.99 -24.61 19.41
C ILE A 1 7.74 -24.04 18.73
N GLU A 2 6.70 -23.65 19.49
CA GLU A 2 5.55 -22.91 18.94
C GLU A 2 5.91 -21.52 18.37
N ASP A 3 6.84 -20.78 18.99
CA ASP A 3 7.31 -19.49 18.44
C ASP A 3 8.06 -19.65 17.09
N ILE A 4 8.90 -20.69 16.96
CA ILE A 4 9.66 -20.99 15.74
C ILE A 4 8.74 -21.38 14.56
N LEU A 5 7.54 -21.89 14.85
CA LEU A 5 6.54 -22.25 13.82
C LEU A 5 5.68 -21.05 13.40
N ARG A 6 5.45 -20.06 14.29
CA ARG A 6 4.82 -18.77 13.93
C ARG A 6 5.76 -17.87 13.12
N GLU A 7 7.08 -17.98 13.34
CA GLU A 7 8.11 -17.20 12.64
C GLU A 7 8.15 -17.44 11.12
N ARG A 8 7.72 -18.61 10.64
CA ARG A 8 7.70 -18.93 9.19
C ARG A 8 6.53 -18.30 8.41
N GLN A 9 5.51 -17.75 9.06
CA GLN A 9 4.32 -17.21 8.39
C GLN A 9 4.39 -15.71 8.05
N TYR A 10 5.38 -14.97 8.59
CA TYR A 10 5.44 -13.50 8.49
C TYR A 10 6.84 -12.99 8.13
N THR A 11 7.39 -13.48 7.02
CA THR A 11 8.77 -13.21 6.61
C THR A 11 9.11 -11.71 6.59
N SER A 12 8.22 -10.86 6.08
CA SER A 12 8.49 -9.42 5.97
C SER A 12 8.54 -8.70 7.33
N TYR A 13 7.64 -9.03 8.25
CA TYR A 13 7.67 -8.43 9.60
C TYR A 13 8.86 -8.92 10.41
N HIS A 14 9.20 -10.20 10.28
CA HIS A 14 10.35 -10.79 10.96
C HIS A 14 11.66 -10.12 10.56
N ILE A 15 11.89 -9.91 9.26
CA ILE A 15 13.07 -9.19 8.75
C ILE A 15 13.13 -7.76 9.32
N LEU A 16 12.01 -7.03 9.34
CA LEU A 16 11.94 -5.69 9.93
C LEU A 16 12.34 -5.68 11.41
N SER A 17 11.85 -6.65 12.18
CA SER A 17 12.20 -6.79 13.60
C SER A 17 13.68 -7.07 13.80
N ILE A 18 14.25 -8.02 13.05
CA ILE A 18 15.67 -8.36 13.14
C ILE A 18 16.55 -7.15 12.83
N LEU A 19 16.25 -6.42 11.76
CA LEU A 19 17.02 -5.23 11.36
C LEU A 19 16.94 -4.13 12.42
N LEU A 20 15.77 -3.94 13.03
CA LEU A 20 15.62 -2.99 14.13
C LEU A 20 16.47 -3.43 15.33
N ASP A 21 16.33 -4.68 15.78
CA ASP A 21 17.04 -5.20 16.94
C ASP A 21 18.57 -5.19 16.75
N ALA A 22 19.06 -5.44 15.53
CA ALA A 22 20.47 -5.37 15.20
C ALA A 22 21.07 -3.96 15.31
N CYS A 23 20.26 -2.91 15.25
CA CYS A 23 20.71 -1.52 15.30
C CYS A 23 20.29 -0.79 16.59
N VAL A 24 19.53 -1.41 17.50
CA VAL A 24 18.96 -0.73 18.66
C VAL A 24 20.03 -0.17 19.58
N ASP A 25 21.07 -0.94 19.91
CA ASP A 25 22.09 -0.50 20.87
C ASP A 25 22.88 0.70 20.33
N GLU A 26 23.32 0.64 19.06
CA GLU A 26 24.04 1.73 18.40
C GLU A 26 23.15 2.99 18.25
N LEU A 27 21.89 2.83 17.87
CA LEU A 27 20.95 3.95 17.76
C LEU A 27 20.62 4.56 19.12
N GLU A 28 20.50 3.75 20.17
CA GLU A 28 20.20 4.23 21.53
C GLU A 28 21.38 5.05 22.08
N VAL A 29 22.62 4.60 21.86
CA VAL A 29 23.83 5.38 22.21
C VAL A 29 23.86 6.71 21.45
N LEU A 30 23.68 6.68 20.13
CA LEU A 30 23.68 7.90 19.32
C LEU A 30 22.59 8.89 19.75
N VAL A 31 21.39 8.40 20.05
CA VAL A 31 20.27 9.27 20.48
C VAL A 31 20.51 9.85 21.87
N ALA A 32 21.07 9.06 22.79
CA ALA A 32 21.44 9.54 24.11
C ALA A 32 22.54 10.61 24.03
N ASP A 33 23.55 10.42 23.19
CA ASP A 33 24.68 11.33 23.04
C ASP A 33 24.28 12.65 22.34
N GLU A 34 23.50 12.59 21.26
CA GLU A 34 23.12 13.78 20.46
C GLU A 34 21.93 14.55 21.04
N PHE A 35 20.98 13.86 21.68
CA PHE A 35 19.71 14.46 22.12
C PHE A 35 19.46 14.37 23.64
N GLY A 36 20.30 13.67 24.40
CA GLY A 36 20.14 13.51 25.85
C GLY A 36 18.91 12.68 26.24
N GLU A 37 18.28 11.99 25.28
CA GLU A 37 17.08 11.20 25.49
C GLU A 37 17.39 9.71 25.62
N TRP A 38 16.91 9.11 26.71
CA TRP A 38 17.00 7.67 26.94
C TRP A 38 15.65 6.99 26.70
N ASN A 39 15.69 5.71 26.34
CA ASN A 39 14.57 4.84 25.98
C ASN A 39 13.82 5.24 24.71
N VAL A 40 14.44 6.02 23.82
CA VAL A 40 13.80 6.42 22.56
C VAL A 40 13.55 5.20 21.69
N MET A 41 14.49 4.24 21.65
CA MET A 41 14.32 3.03 20.85
C MET A 41 13.20 2.14 21.38
N GLN A 42 12.95 2.12 22.70
CA GLN A 42 11.80 1.40 23.26
C GLN A 42 10.47 2.00 22.79
N ARG A 43 10.38 3.34 22.73
CA ARG A 43 9.17 4.01 22.20
C ARG A 43 8.99 3.74 20.70
N ILE A 44 10.09 3.74 19.94
CA ILE A 44 10.08 3.42 18.51
C ILE A 44 9.65 1.96 18.28
N ARG A 45 10.23 1.01 19.02
CA ARG A 45 9.88 -0.42 18.96
C ARG A 45 8.38 -0.63 19.18
N ARG A 46 7.84 -0.10 20.28
CA ARG A 46 6.40 -0.17 20.56
C ARG A 46 5.56 0.41 19.43
N ARG A 47 5.99 1.53 18.83
CA ARG A 47 5.27 2.15 17.72
C ARG A 47 5.32 1.29 16.44
N ILE A 48 6.43 0.61 16.19
CA ILE A 48 6.55 -0.33 15.06
C ILE A 48 5.65 -1.55 15.29
N GLU A 49 5.63 -2.11 16.50
CA GLU A 49 4.73 -3.21 16.88
C GLU A 49 3.25 -2.82 16.71
N GLU A 50 2.86 -1.62 17.13
CA GLU A 50 1.49 -1.12 16.94
C GLU A 50 1.12 -0.93 15.46
N LEU A 51 2.08 -0.63 14.60
CA LEU A 51 1.84 -0.34 13.17
C LEU A 51 1.92 -1.58 12.27
N PHE A 52 2.79 -2.54 12.60
CA PHE A 52 3.13 -3.68 11.73
C PHE A 52 3.07 -5.03 12.46
N GLY A 53 3.12 -5.02 13.79
CA GLY A 53 3.11 -6.22 14.61
C GLY A 53 1.86 -7.08 14.42
N PRO A 54 1.93 -8.36 14.80
CA PRO A 54 0.77 -9.23 14.88
C PRO A 54 -0.21 -8.64 15.90
N GLN A 55 -1.34 -8.12 15.42
CA GLN A 55 -2.44 -7.71 16.28
C GLN A 55 -3.57 -8.73 16.14
N GLU A 56 -4.19 -9.09 17.26
CA GLU A 56 -5.38 -9.93 17.30
C GLU A 56 -6.61 -9.16 16.79
N SER A 57 -6.59 -8.77 15.52
CA SER A 57 -7.75 -8.18 14.86
C SER A 57 -8.66 -9.29 14.36
N ILE A 58 -9.92 -9.28 14.81
CA ILE A 58 -10.90 -10.31 14.48
C ILE A 58 -11.46 -10.08 13.07
N SER A 59 -11.33 -11.09 12.20
CA SER A 59 -11.91 -11.06 10.86
C SER A 59 -13.44 -11.02 10.92
N ARG A 60 -14.04 -10.22 10.03
CA ARG A 60 -15.50 -10.12 9.90
C ARG A 60 -15.90 -10.30 8.44
N LYS A 61 -17.11 -10.80 8.22
CA LYS A 61 -17.72 -10.82 6.89
C LYS A 61 -18.03 -9.39 6.45
N ILE A 62 -17.46 -8.96 5.33
CA ILE A 62 -17.58 -7.59 4.81
C ILE A 62 -18.07 -7.65 3.36
N GLN A 63 -19.06 -6.80 3.04
CA GLN A 63 -19.46 -6.52 1.65
C GLN A 63 -18.50 -5.47 1.08
N LEU A 64 -17.65 -5.88 0.15
CA LEU A 64 -16.47 -5.11 -0.28
C LEU A 64 -16.86 -3.79 -0.97
N ASP A 65 -17.87 -3.80 -1.83
CA ASP A 65 -18.35 -2.64 -2.56
C ASP A 65 -18.85 -1.53 -1.63
N ARG A 66 -19.60 -1.90 -0.59
CA ARG A 66 -20.13 -0.98 0.42
C ARG A 66 -19.00 -0.42 1.29
N PHE A 67 -18.11 -1.29 1.75
CA PHE A 67 -17.00 -0.87 2.59
C PHE A 67 -16.06 0.10 1.85
N VAL A 68 -15.71 -0.19 0.59
CA VAL A 68 -14.90 0.70 -0.24
C VAL A 68 -15.61 2.04 -0.46
N ARG A 69 -16.91 2.03 -0.72
CA ARG A 69 -17.70 3.28 -0.87
C ARG A 69 -17.60 4.16 0.38
N ASP A 70 -17.86 3.59 1.56
CA ASP A 70 -17.84 4.34 2.83
C ASP A 70 -16.43 4.88 3.16
N GLN A 71 -15.39 4.08 2.86
CA GLN A 71 -14.01 4.53 3.01
C GLN A 71 -13.66 5.66 2.04
N LEU A 72 -14.08 5.59 0.78
CA LEU A 72 -13.84 6.66 -0.18
C LEU A 72 -14.49 7.97 0.25
N GLU A 73 -15.72 7.95 0.76
CA GLU A 73 -16.39 9.14 1.31
C GLU A 73 -15.62 9.74 2.50
N THR A 74 -15.05 8.88 3.35
CA THR A 74 -14.23 9.31 4.49
C THR A 74 -12.88 9.90 4.05
N LEU A 75 -12.28 9.35 2.99
CA LEU A 75 -10.95 9.76 2.52
C LEU A 75 -11.01 11.01 1.63
N ARG A 76 -12.10 11.22 0.89
CA ARG A 76 -12.24 12.31 -0.09
C ARG A 76 -11.89 13.71 0.45
N PRO A 77 -12.30 14.11 1.67
CA PRO A 77 -11.91 15.41 2.23
C PRO A 77 -10.39 15.56 2.43
N ARG A 78 -9.65 14.47 2.65
CA ARG A 78 -8.21 14.50 2.97
C ARG A 78 -7.33 14.89 1.78
N PHE A 79 -7.84 14.75 0.57
CA PHE A 79 -7.18 15.14 -0.67
C PHE A 79 -8.02 16.11 -1.51
N ALA A 80 -8.97 16.81 -0.90
CA ALA A 80 -9.85 17.75 -1.60
C ALA A 80 -9.10 18.95 -2.20
N HIS A 81 -7.88 19.24 -1.72
CA HIS A 81 -6.99 20.26 -2.29
C HIS A 81 -6.34 19.82 -3.61
N ARG A 82 -6.38 18.52 -3.93
CA ARG A 82 -5.86 17.96 -5.18
C ARG A 82 -6.93 18.00 -6.26
N GLN A 83 -6.54 18.25 -7.51
CA GLN A 83 -7.47 18.35 -8.64
C GLN A 83 -7.51 17.05 -9.44
N CYS A 84 -7.58 15.89 -8.77
CA CYS A 84 -7.65 14.58 -9.43
C CYS A 84 -9.11 14.19 -9.71
N GLN A 85 -9.38 13.69 -10.92
CA GLN A 85 -10.67 13.11 -11.28
C GLN A 85 -10.78 11.70 -10.70
N LEU A 86 -11.59 11.51 -9.65
CA LEU A 86 -11.88 10.20 -9.09
C LEU A 86 -13.12 9.59 -9.76
N VAL A 87 -12.93 8.44 -10.41
CA VAL A 87 -13.99 7.66 -11.06
C VAL A 87 -14.16 6.34 -10.32
N THR A 88 -15.39 5.97 -9.96
CA THR A 88 -15.66 4.76 -9.17
C THR A 88 -16.59 3.80 -9.90
N GLN A 89 -16.25 2.51 -9.90
CA GLN A 89 -17.07 1.41 -10.41
C GLN A 89 -17.18 0.33 -9.33
N LEU A 90 -18.15 0.44 -8.43
CA LEU A 90 -18.27 -0.42 -7.27
C LEU A 90 -19.45 -1.38 -7.45
N ALA A 91 -19.18 -2.55 -8.01
CA ALA A 91 -20.17 -3.62 -8.21
C ALA A 91 -20.22 -4.55 -6.99
N PRO A 92 -21.40 -5.06 -6.59
CA PRO A 92 -21.50 -6.06 -5.52
C PRO A 92 -20.67 -7.32 -5.80
N THR A 93 -20.10 -7.90 -4.76
CA THR A 93 -19.28 -9.12 -4.82
C THR A 93 -19.74 -10.13 -3.76
N ALA A 94 -19.20 -11.35 -3.81
CA ALA A 94 -19.24 -12.21 -2.64
C ALA A 94 -18.59 -11.50 -1.43
N PRO A 95 -19.10 -11.69 -0.19
CA PRO A 95 -18.45 -11.14 0.98
C PRO A 95 -17.05 -11.72 1.18
N ILE A 96 -16.17 -10.93 1.78
CA ILE A 96 -14.81 -11.31 2.16
C ILE A 96 -14.70 -11.45 3.69
N SER A 97 -13.70 -12.18 4.18
CA SER A 97 -13.41 -12.29 5.62
C SER A 97 -12.04 -11.69 5.94
N ILE A 98 -12.04 -10.47 6.50
CA ILE A 98 -10.81 -9.76 6.88
C ILE A 98 -11.12 -8.81 8.04
N PRO A 99 -10.14 -8.43 8.88
CA PRO A 99 -10.41 -7.42 9.89
C PRO A 99 -10.71 -6.05 9.25
N PRO A 100 -11.76 -5.34 9.71
CA PRO A 100 -12.15 -4.05 9.11
C PRO A 100 -11.04 -2.98 9.14
N ASP A 101 -10.23 -2.93 10.21
CA ASP A 101 -9.14 -1.96 10.34
C ASP A 101 -8.01 -2.23 9.33
N VAL A 102 -7.74 -3.50 9.05
CA VAL A 102 -6.78 -3.95 8.03
C VAL A 102 -7.26 -3.54 6.64
N LEU A 103 -8.53 -3.81 6.31
CA LEU A 103 -9.11 -3.42 5.03
C LEU A 103 -9.11 -1.89 4.84
N ALA A 104 -9.45 -1.14 5.88
CA ALA A 104 -9.38 0.33 5.85
C ALA A 104 -7.97 0.82 5.57
N LYS A 105 -6.94 0.25 6.23
CA LYS A 105 -5.52 0.59 5.98
C LYS A 105 -5.07 0.27 4.55
N ILE A 106 -5.54 -0.86 3.98
CA ILE A 106 -5.24 -1.22 2.58
C ILE A 106 -5.84 -0.19 1.63
N ILE A 107 -7.13 0.13 1.80
CA ILE A 107 -7.83 1.12 0.96
C ILE A 107 -7.17 2.50 1.10
N GLU A 108 -6.92 2.96 2.32
CA GLU A 108 -6.26 4.24 2.56
C GLU A 108 -4.90 4.32 1.87
N GLY A 109 -4.07 3.29 2.01
CA GLY A 109 -2.73 3.26 1.42
C GLY A 109 -2.77 3.27 -0.11
N LEU A 110 -3.66 2.48 -0.73
CA LEU A 110 -3.78 2.43 -2.19
C LEU A 110 -4.31 3.76 -2.76
N ILE A 111 -5.31 4.36 -2.11
CA ILE A 111 -5.85 5.66 -2.52
C ILE A 111 -4.82 6.79 -2.31
N ARG A 112 -4.10 6.78 -1.18
CA ARG A 112 -3.01 7.72 -0.94
C ARG A 112 -1.96 7.61 -2.05
N ASN A 113 -1.48 6.40 -2.34
CA ASN A 113 -0.48 6.18 -3.40
C ASN A 113 -0.97 6.69 -4.76
N ALA A 114 -2.22 6.42 -5.13
CA ALA A 114 -2.78 6.90 -6.39
C ALA A 114 -2.82 8.43 -6.45
N VAL A 115 -3.27 9.09 -5.37
CA VAL A 115 -3.33 10.56 -5.30
C VAL A 115 -1.94 11.20 -5.32
N GLU A 116 -0.98 10.66 -4.58
CA GLU A 116 0.37 11.21 -4.49
C GLU A 116 1.15 11.07 -5.80
N ASN A 117 0.82 10.07 -6.63
CA ASN A 117 1.51 9.82 -7.90
C ASN A 117 0.79 10.39 -9.13
N THR A 118 -0.46 10.84 -8.99
CA THR A 118 -1.23 11.46 -10.08
C THR A 118 -1.08 12.98 -10.05
N PRO A 119 -0.70 13.62 -11.18
CA PRO A 119 -0.70 15.08 -11.27
C PRO A 119 -2.11 15.65 -11.19
N ASP A 120 -2.25 16.89 -10.74
CA ASP A 120 -3.51 17.64 -10.78
C ASP A 120 -4.02 17.76 -12.24
N GLY A 121 -5.32 17.55 -12.45
CA GLY A 121 -5.94 17.36 -13.76
C GLY A 121 -5.91 15.91 -14.26
N GLY A 122 -5.18 15.02 -13.57
CA GLY A 122 -5.14 13.59 -13.88
C GLY A 122 -6.35 12.81 -13.36
N LYS A 123 -6.36 11.51 -13.63
CA LYS A 123 -7.47 10.60 -13.31
C LYS A 123 -7.04 9.47 -12.39
N ILE A 124 -7.94 9.05 -11.51
CA ILE A 124 -7.83 7.86 -10.67
C ILE A 124 -9.14 7.07 -10.80
N GLU A 125 -9.02 5.79 -11.10
CA GLU A 125 -10.14 4.85 -11.21
C GLU A 125 -10.09 3.88 -10.04
N VAL A 126 -11.23 3.71 -9.36
CA VAL A 126 -11.39 2.76 -8.25
C VAL A 126 -12.50 1.80 -8.60
N ALA A 127 -12.17 0.52 -8.67
CA ALA A 127 -13.13 -0.52 -9.02
C ALA A 127 -13.23 -1.59 -7.92
N VAL A 128 -14.46 -2.04 -7.69
CA VAL A 128 -14.74 -3.29 -6.98
C VAL A 128 -15.57 -4.15 -7.92
N ARG A 129 -15.13 -5.39 -8.13
CA ARG A 129 -15.80 -6.32 -9.03
C ARG A 129 -15.64 -7.75 -8.54
N GLN A 130 -16.55 -8.60 -8.97
CA GLN A 130 -16.38 -10.04 -8.84
C GLN A 130 -15.46 -10.49 -9.98
N GLY A 131 -14.23 -10.90 -9.66
CA GLY A 131 -13.35 -11.57 -10.61
C GLY A 131 -13.85 -13.00 -10.90
N GLU A 132 -13.12 -13.75 -11.73
CA GLU A 132 -13.52 -15.11 -12.14
C GLU A 132 -13.76 -16.02 -10.93
N GLU A 133 -12.91 -15.93 -9.90
CA GLU A 133 -12.99 -16.79 -8.71
C GLU A 133 -13.22 -16.03 -7.40
N VAL A 134 -12.87 -14.75 -7.35
CA VAL A 134 -12.71 -14.01 -6.09
C VAL A 134 -13.11 -12.53 -6.20
N PRO A 135 -13.59 -11.90 -5.11
CA PRO A 135 -13.75 -10.46 -5.04
C PRO A 135 -12.43 -9.71 -5.26
N GLU A 136 -12.48 -8.66 -6.09
CA GLU A 136 -11.35 -7.83 -6.45
C GLU A 136 -11.57 -6.37 -6.08
N PHE A 137 -10.53 -5.74 -5.53
CA PHE A 137 -10.43 -4.29 -5.35
C PHE A 137 -9.27 -3.77 -6.17
N GLU A 138 -9.54 -2.82 -7.07
CA GLU A 138 -8.55 -2.24 -7.97
C GLU A 138 -8.49 -0.72 -7.80
N VAL A 139 -7.27 -0.20 -7.74
CA VAL A 139 -6.99 1.24 -7.83
C VAL A 139 -6.03 1.45 -8.98
N LYS A 140 -6.47 2.22 -9.97
CA LYS A 140 -5.68 2.57 -11.14
C LYS A 140 -5.49 4.07 -11.18
N ASP A 141 -4.24 4.50 -11.14
CA ASP A 141 -3.86 5.87 -11.37
C ASP A 141 -3.25 6.06 -12.76
N TYR A 142 -3.36 7.29 -13.24
CA TYR A 142 -2.79 7.75 -14.50
C TYR A 142 -1.68 8.77 -14.25
N GLY A 143 -0.81 8.40 -13.31
CA GLY A 143 0.26 9.24 -12.82
C GLY A 143 1.60 9.05 -13.51
N ILE A 144 2.66 9.40 -12.79
CA ILE A 144 4.04 9.32 -13.30
C ILE A 144 4.51 7.89 -13.54
N GLY A 145 3.90 6.90 -12.89
CA GLY A 145 4.32 5.50 -12.91
C GLY A 145 5.76 5.27 -12.44
N MET A 146 6.19 4.01 -12.54
CA MET A 146 7.48 3.55 -12.04
C MET A 146 8.34 2.98 -13.18
N THR A 147 9.65 3.21 -13.11
CA THR A 147 10.64 2.54 -13.97
C THR A 147 10.69 1.05 -13.67
N GLU A 148 11.16 0.23 -14.61
CA GLU A 148 11.26 -1.23 -14.39
C GLU A 148 12.15 -1.58 -13.19
N GLU A 149 13.22 -0.82 -12.97
CA GLU A 149 14.09 -0.98 -11.81
C GLU A 149 13.34 -0.73 -10.49
N ASN A 150 12.62 0.39 -10.40
CA ASN A 150 11.79 0.71 -9.23
C ASN A 150 10.68 -0.33 -9.02
N GLN A 151 10.08 -0.84 -10.11
CA GLN A 151 9.08 -1.90 -10.03
C GLN A 151 9.68 -3.20 -9.45
N ARG A 152 10.88 -3.60 -9.88
CA ARG A 152 11.58 -4.77 -9.32
C ARG A 152 11.91 -4.55 -7.85
N LEU A 153 12.45 -3.39 -7.47
CA LEU A 153 12.79 -3.09 -6.07
C LEU A 153 11.55 -3.12 -5.17
N ILE A 154 10.44 -2.55 -5.63
CA ILE A 154 9.17 -2.53 -4.89
C ILE A 154 8.52 -3.93 -4.85
N PHE A 155 8.68 -4.75 -5.88
CA PHE A 155 8.03 -6.07 -5.94
C PHE A 155 8.85 -7.19 -5.28
N GLU A 156 10.18 -7.13 -5.40
CA GLU A 156 11.11 -8.12 -4.83
C GLU A 156 11.48 -7.76 -3.39
N ASN A 157 11.72 -6.47 -3.11
CA ASN A 157 12.25 -6.01 -1.82
C ASN A 157 11.28 -5.10 -1.05
N TYR A 158 10.17 -4.65 -1.65
CA TYR A 158 9.16 -3.80 -1.00
C TYR A 158 9.71 -2.48 -0.44
N PHE A 159 10.85 -2.02 -0.96
CA PHE A 159 11.45 -0.73 -0.67
C PHE A 159 11.44 0.15 -1.93
N PRO A 160 11.05 1.43 -1.82
CA PRO A 160 11.26 2.38 -2.89
C PRO A 160 12.76 2.61 -3.09
N SER A 161 13.17 3.05 -4.28
CA SER A 161 14.55 3.47 -4.50
C SER A 161 14.94 4.63 -3.59
N TYR A 162 16.23 4.70 -3.29
CA TYR A 162 16.81 5.76 -2.47
C TYR A 162 16.48 7.17 -2.99
N GLU A 163 16.47 7.35 -4.31
CA GLU A 163 16.11 8.62 -4.95
C GLU A 163 14.65 9.02 -4.68
N THR A 164 13.72 8.05 -4.71
CA THR A 164 12.30 8.29 -4.39
C THR A 164 12.10 8.82 -2.97
N LEU A 165 12.94 8.39 -2.01
CA LEU A 165 12.87 8.83 -0.61
C LEU A 165 13.33 10.29 -0.40
N GLN A 166 14.23 10.81 -1.24
CA GLN A 166 14.77 12.16 -1.09
C GLN A 166 13.83 13.27 -1.58
N TYR A 167 13.01 12.98 -2.60
CA TYR A 167 12.16 13.99 -3.25
C TYR A 167 10.71 14.03 -2.73
N ALA A 168 10.42 13.31 -1.65
CA ALA A 168 9.12 13.28 -1.00
C ALA A 168 8.80 14.60 -0.28
N SER A 169 7.67 15.24 -0.59
CA SER A 169 7.22 16.47 0.10
C SER A 169 6.81 16.22 1.56
N ARG A 170 6.58 14.96 1.94
CA ARG A 170 6.18 14.48 3.28
C ARG A 170 4.86 15.06 3.81
N LYS A 171 4.09 15.78 2.99
CA LYS A 171 2.74 16.24 3.29
C LYS A 171 1.73 15.25 2.67
N PRO A 172 1.05 14.41 3.46
CA PRO A 172 0.20 13.35 2.93
C PRO A 172 -0.77 13.86 1.86
N TYR A 173 -0.93 13.09 0.78
CA TYR A 173 -1.78 13.40 -0.38
C TYR A 173 -1.30 14.54 -1.31
N ASP A 174 -0.22 15.25 -1.00
CA ASP A 174 0.38 16.17 -1.98
C ASP A 174 1.01 15.40 -3.16
N PHE A 175 1.12 16.04 -4.32
CA PHE A 175 1.81 15.41 -5.45
C PHE A 175 3.28 15.16 -5.08
N LYS A 176 3.77 13.95 -5.36
CA LYS A 176 5.07 13.46 -4.89
C LYS A 176 5.27 13.63 -3.39
N ALA A 177 4.18 13.57 -2.60
CA ALA A 177 4.31 13.55 -1.15
C ALA A 177 5.12 12.37 -0.66
N GLY A 178 5.10 11.26 -1.42
CA GLY A 178 6.03 10.15 -1.33
C GLY A 178 6.12 9.61 0.09
N GLY A 179 5.32 8.61 0.42
CA GLY A 179 5.54 7.83 1.64
C GLY A 179 6.92 7.16 1.65
N LYS A 180 7.49 6.91 2.84
CA LYS A 180 8.79 6.22 3.05
C LYS A 180 8.80 4.73 2.62
N GLY A 181 7.89 4.28 1.73
CA GLY A 181 7.76 2.87 1.33
C GLY A 181 6.94 1.99 2.27
N PHE A 182 6.50 2.50 3.43
CA PHE A 182 5.85 1.67 4.45
C PHE A 182 4.47 1.15 4.10
N ASP A 183 3.73 1.79 3.18
CA ASP A 183 2.38 1.35 2.83
C ASP A 183 2.40 0.04 2.05
N LEU A 184 3.32 -0.08 1.10
CA LEU A 184 3.49 -1.31 0.32
C LEU A 184 4.04 -2.43 1.21
N LEU A 185 4.99 -2.14 2.09
CA LEU A 185 5.47 -3.09 3.10
C LEU A 185 4.33 -3.53 4.04
N ARG A 186 3.50 -2.60 4.52
CA ARG A 186 2.33 -2.92 5.36
C ARG A 186 1.34 -3.81 4.62
N MET A 187 1.02 -3.48 3.37
CA MET A 187 0.14 -4.31 2.53
C MET A 187 0.71 -5.70 2.33
N LYS A 188 2.03 -5.83 2.16
CA LYS A 188 2.71 -7.12 2.06
C LYS A 188 2.57 -7.93 3.34
N ILE A 189 2.87 -7.35 4.50
CA ILE A 189 2.69 -8.01 5.81
C ILE A 189 1.22 -8.45 6.00
N PHE A 190 0.26 -7.60 5.62
CA PHE A 190 -1.16 -7.97 5.68
C PHE A 190 -1.53 -9.05 4.68
N SER A 191 -0.95 -9.06 3.48
CA SER A 191 -1.21 -10.08 2.46
C SER A 191 -0.76 -11.46 2.91
N GLU A 192 0.40 -11.54 3.59
CA GLU A 192 0.90 -12.78 4.18
C GLU A 192 -0.01 -13.25 5.32
N ARG A 193 -0.48 -12.30 6.14
CA ARG A 193 -1.30 -12.58 7.33
C ARG A 193 -2.75 -12.95 7.06
N TYR A 194 -3.36 -12.31 6.08
CA TYR A 194 -4.78 -12.48 5.78
C TYR A 194 -5.00 -13.13 4.41
N HIS A 195 -3.93 -13.67 3.81
CA HIS A 195 -3.95 -14.51 2.62
C HIS A 195 -4.67 -13.92 1.40
N PHE A 196 -4.67 -12.59 1.26
CA PHE A 196 -5.07 -11.95 0.01
C PHE A 196 -3.87 -11.82 -0.93
N LYS A 197 -4.13 -11.77 -2.25
CA LYS A 197 -3.08 -11.57 -3.26
C LYS A 197 -3.02 -10.10 -3.63
N LEU A 198 -1.80 -9.56 -3.66
CA LEU A 198 -1.51 -8.22 -4.17
C LEU A 198 -0.83 -8.35 -5.53
N ARG A 199 -1.35 -7.63 -6.54
CA ARG A 199 -0.74 -7.49 -7.86
C ARG A 199 -0.56 -6.02 -8.18
N MET A 200 0.50 -5.72 -8.90
CA MET A 200 0.82 -4.37 -9.35
C MET A 200 1.27 -4.43 -10.81
N SER A 201 0.85 -3.44 -11.59
CA SER A 201 1.40 -3.16 -12.91
C SER A 201 1.64 -1.66 -13.01
N SER A 202 2.81 -1.23 -13.44
CA SER A 202 3.10 0.18 -13.62
C SER A 202 3.78 0.43 -14.95
N ARG A 203 3.51 1.58 -15.55
CA ARG A 203 4.20 2.08 -16.73
C ARG A 203 4.66 3.49 -16.43
N ARG A 204 5.98 3.70 -16.47
CA ARG A 204 6.58 5.03 -16.37
C ARG A 204 5.98 5.94 -17.44
N CYS A 205 5.71 7.19 -17.07
CA CYS A 205 5.34 8.23 -18.01
C CYS A 205 6.37 8.31 -19.15
N GLY A 206 5.94 8.08 -20.39
CA GLY A 206 6.83 8.05 -21.56
C GLY A 206 7.53 9.37 -21.87
N TYR A 207 7.10 10.47 -21.25
CA TYR A 207 7.75 11.78 -21.36
C TYR A 207 8.79 12.03 -20.25
N LEU A 208 8.94 11.10 -19.30
CA LEU A 208 9.96 11.11 -18.25
C LEU A 208 10.99 10.02 -18.57
N SER A 209 11.84 10.30 -19.55
CA SER A 209 12.80 9.35 -20.12
C SER A 209 13.94 8.99 -19.17
N HIS A 210 14.25 9.85 -18.20
CA HIS A 210 15.26 9.64 -17.17
C HIS A 210 14.67 9.85 -15.78
N ASP A 211 15.25 9.22 -14.75
CA ASP A 211 14.76 9.34 -13.37
C ASP A 211 14.81 10.79 -12.83
N LYS A 212 15.69 11.62 -13.38
CA LYS A 212 15.81 13.05 -13.07
C LYS A 212 14.71 13.91 -13.69
N ASP A 213 13.95 13.39 -14.66
CA ASP A 213 12.89 14.15 -15.30
C ASP A 213 11.74 14.36 -14.31
N LEU A 214 11.39 15.63 -14.10
CA LEU A 214 10.38 16.01 -13.12
C LEU A 214 9.05 16.27 -13.81
N CYS A 215 8.05 15.46 -13.48
CA CYS A 215 6.66 15.84 -13.71
C CYS A 215 6.35 17.13 -12.92
N PRO A 216 5.73 18.15 -13.55
CA PRO A 216 5.38 19.41 -12.89
C PRO A 216 4.26 19.27 -11.86
N GLY A 217 3.58 18.11 -11.79
CA GLY A 217 2.50 17.86 -10.84
C GLY A 217 1.14 18.43 -11.24
N LYS A 218 1.05 19.05 -12.41
CA LYS A 218 -0.20 19.52 -13.00
C LYS A 218 -0.18 19.31 -14.52
N THR A 219 -1.22 18.70 -15.07
CA THR A 219 -1.35 18.40 -16.51
C THR A 219 -1.22 19.65 -17.38
N GLY A 220 -1.89 20.75 -17.01
CA GLY A 220 -1.82 22.03 -17.72
C GLY A 220 -0.46 22.76 -17.63
N GLN A 221 0.50 22.25 -16.85
CA GLN A 221 1.88 22.74 -16.80
C GLN A 221 2.86 21.76 -17.47
N CYS A 222 2.37 20.64 -17.98
CA CYS A 222 3.19 19.67 -18.69
C CYS A 222 3.48 20.16 -20.11
N ALA A 223 4.77 20.24 -20.47
CA ALA A 223 5.19 20.65 -21.81
C ALA A 223 4.74 19.69 -22.94
N TYR A 224 4.30 18.48 -22.58
CA TYR A 224 3.91 17.42 -23.50
C TYR A 224 2.41 17.16 -23.55
N CYS A 225 1.61 17.79 -22.69
CA CYS A 225 0.15 17.64 -22.67
C CYS A 225 -0.50 18.91 -23.23
N GLN A 226 -1.36 18.76 -24.24
CA GLN A 226 -2.23 19.82 -24.75
C GLN A 226 -3.57 19.82 -24.01
N THR A 227 -4.00 18.66 -23.54
CA THR A 227 -5.20 18.44 -22.74
C THR A 227 -4.93 17.48 -21.58
N ASP A 228 -5.83 17.46 -20.59
CA ASP A 228 -5.76 16.50 -19.47
C ASP A 228 -5.81 15.03 -19.94
N GLN A 229 -6.42 14.77 -21.10
CA GLN A 229 -6.50 13.42 -21.69
C GLN A 229 -5.14 12.90 -22.16
N ASP A 230 -4.21 13.78 -22.55
CA ASP A 230 -2.89 13.35 -23.03
C ASP A 230 -2.09 12.68 -21.90
N CYS A 231 -2.28 13.15 -20.66
CA CYS A 231 -1.61 12.58 -19.50
C CYS A 231 -2.08 11.14 -19.22
N ILE A 232 -3.34 10.81 -19.51
CA ILE A 232 -3.94 9.48 -19.27
C ILE A 232 -3.22 8.39 -20.06
N HIS A 233 -2.61 8.72 -21.20
CA HIS A 233 -1.90 7.74 -22.03
C HIS A 233 -0.38 7.72 -21.77
N SER A 234 0.11 8.63 -20.93
CA SER A 234 1.54 8.81 -20.70
C SER A 234 2.13 7.70 -19.81
N GLY A 235 1.43 7.32 -18.74
CA GLY A 235 1.89 6.36 -17.73
C GLY A 235 0.81 6.11 -16.67
N GLY A 236 1.18 5.40 -15.61
CA GLY A 236 0.30 5.13 -14.47
C GLY A 236 0.62 3.83 -13.75
N THR A 237 -0.10 3.57 -12.67
CA THR A 237 0.00 2.32 -11.90
C THR A 237 -1.38 1.73 -11.67
N THR A 238 -1.49 0.41 -11.74
CA THR A 238 -2.67 -0.37 -11.35
C THR A 238 -2.29 -1.29 -10.21
N MET A 239 -2.98 -1.15 -9.09
CA MET A 239 -2.89 -2.00 -7.92
C MET A 239 -4.16 -2.82 -7.81
N LEU A 240 -4.01 -4.14 -7.73
CA LEU A 240 -5.12 -5.10 -7.66
C LEU A 240 -4.96 -5.95 -6.40
N VAL A 241 -6.01 -5.99 -5.58
CA VAL A 241 -6.12 -6.83 -4.39
C VAL A 241 -7.20 -7.87 -4.64
N GLN A 242 -6.84 -9.14 -4.53
CA GLN A 242 -7.75 -10.27 -4.71
C GLN A 242 -7.94 -10.96 -3.36
N PHE A 243 -9.17 -10.99 -2.86
CA PHE A 243 -9.50 -11.54 -1.56
C PHE A 243 -10.06 -12.96 -1.70
N ALA A 244 -9.55 -13.93 -0.94
CA ALA A 244 -10.20 -15.23 -0.88
C ALA A 244 -11.66 -15.07 -0.42
N SER A 245 -12.57 -15.82 -1.05
CA SER A 245 -13.97 -15.84 -0.61
C SER A 245 -14.08 -16.49 0.77
N VAL A 246 -15.15 -16.21 1.51
CA VAL A 246 -15.37 -16.87 2.82
C VAL A 246 -15.42 -18.40 2.68
N GLU A 247 -15.98 -18.90 1.58
CA GLU A 247 -16.09 -20.33 1.28
C GLU A 247 -14.71 -20.96 1.04
N GLN A 248 -13.83 -20.26 0.32
CA GLN A 248 -12.45 -20.70 0.11
C GLN A 248 -11.66 -20.73 1.42
N ILE A 249 -11.80 -19.72 2.28
CA ILE A 249 -11.13 -19.68 3.59
C ILE A 249 -11.59 -20.86 4.46
N ALA A 250 -12.90 -21.16 4.49
CA ALA A 250 -13.44 -22.29 5.25
C ALA A 250 -12.82 -23.63 4.81
N SER A 251 -12.63 -23.84 3.50
CA SER A 251 -11.98 -25.05 2.96
C SER A 251 -10.48 -25.15 3.26
N ILE A 252 -9.78 -24.01 3.37
CA ILE A 252 -8.36 -23.95 3.75
C ILE A 252 -8.19 -24.30 5.24
N THR A 253 -9.09 -23.83 6.10
CA THR A 253 -9.04 -24.15 7.54
C THR A 253 -9.38 -25.61 7.85
N ASP A 254 -10.25 -26.25 7.05
CA ASP A 254 -10.66 -27.65 7.27
C ASP A 254 -9.56 -28.67 6.93
N THR A 255 -8.66 -28.33 5.99
CA THR A 255 -7.52 -29.19 5.60
C THR A 255 -6.33 -29.10 6.56
N THR A 256 -6.39 -28.23 7.58
CA THR A 256 -5.38 -28.11 8.63
C THR A 256 -5.76 -28.76 9.96
N GLN A 257 -6.89 -29.48 10.03
CA GLN A 257 -7.18 -30.29 11.22
C GLN A 257 -6.22 -31.50 11.25
N PRO A 258 -5.47 -31.71 12.35
CA PRO A 258 -4.71 -32.94 12.52
C PRO A 258 -5.71 -34.11 12.58
N THR A 259 -5.47 -35.15 11.77
CA THR A 259 -6.20 -36.41 11.85
C THR A 259 -6.22 -36.89 13.30
N PRO A 260 -7.40 -37.14 13.90
CA PRO A 260 -7.46 -37.76 15.21
C PRO A 260 -6.82 -39.15 15.11
N SER A 261 -6.02 -39.46 16.14
CA SER A 261 -5.04 -40.53 16.22
C SER A 261 -5.52 -41.92 15.82
#